data_AF-A0A815HSF8-F1
#
_entry.id   AF-A0A815HSF8-F1
#
_cell.length_a   1.000
_cell.length_b   1.000
_cell.length_c   1.000
_cell.angle_alpha   90.00
_cell.angle_beta   90.00
_cell.angle_gamma   90.00
#
_symmetry.space_group_name_H-M   'P 1'
#
loop_
_entity.id
_entity.type
_entity.pdbx_description
1 polymer ?
#
loop_
_entity_poly.entity_id
_entity_poly.type
_entity_poly.pdbx_seq_one_letter_code
_entity_poly.pdbx_strand_id
1 'polypeptide(L)'
;MEDELLYRGRFDHIGDRKFNSVRLFVSSTFTDTTDERNGLINHVYPRLREYCLNKYKIQFQYSDMRWGIQSTASNNHATVDMCLQELDICYRLSMATNCVILLSHRYGSRFAPACIPSRIFQHLLSNTEDKTLLTEMYRLDENYLDQKYFLQPVDKDNKEKWDESEKKLQIILRQAADRCYEQNLITKDERDEFYISVTAQEIYRALLNNKHKPRRILCFFRELTDIDELDSKFHDKEDKAESKQLLNDIKNLLQQSVDSSEIYTYKLQWNNENDRKKYLSNFFDDFYQAVKLQIDFHMKIYENKQENLLYNQIIEHAIQCNSLVQRFFPRPEVFQQIKTYITSSTNYPCVLLGYSGTGKSSIMAKLVNEIPSWYSQANNVSVVVRFLGATPSSRDIRLPLL
;
A
#
# COMPACT_ATOMS: atom_id res chain seq x y z
N MET A 1 25.05 9.59 1.68
CA MET A 1 24.40 10.32 2.79
C MET A 1 23.51 9.40 3.59
N GLU A 2 22.58 8.65 2.97
CA GLU A 2 21.76 7.63 3.67
C GLU A 2 22.59 6.49 4.29
N ASP A 3 23.58 5.96 3.56
CA ASP A 3 24.43 4.88 4.09
C ASP A 3 25.22 5.31 5.33
N GLU A 4 25.68 6.57 5.39
CA GLU A 4 26.42 7.09 6.55
C GLU A 4 25.54 7.21 7.80
N LEU A 5 24.26 7.58 7.63
CA LEU A 5 23.28 7.61 8.71
C LEU A 5 22.99 6.21 9.25
N LEU A 6 22.89 5.22 8.36
CA LEU A 6 22.73 3.81 8.71
C LEU A 6 23.89 3.31 9.59
N TYR A 7 25.15 3.58 9.20
CA TYR A 7 26.32 3.21 10.00
C TYR A 7 26.39 3.93 11.36
N ARG A 8 25.73 5.09 11.51
CA ARG A 8 25.61 5.82 12.78
C ARG A 8 24.42 5.38 13.64
N GLY A 9 23.67 4.36 13.22
CA GLY A 9 22.52 3.87 13.97
C GLY A 9 21.25 4.71 13.82
N ARG A 10 21.12 5.49 12.75
CA ARG A 10 19.90 6.25 12.43
C ARG A 10 19.04 5.44 11.48
N PHE A 11 17.95 4.90 12.01
CA PHE A 11 17.14 3.88 11.34
C PHE A 11 15.80 4.36 10.79
N ASP A 12 15.58 5.67 10.82
CA ASP A 12 14.32 6.33 10.45
C ASP A 12 13.93 6.12 8.97
N HIS A 13 14.88 5.66 8.13
CA HIS A 13 14.72 5.47 6.69
C HIS A 13 15.07 4.06 6.18
N ILE A 14 15.14 3.07 7.07
CA ILE A 14 15.56 1.73 6.65
C ILE A 14 14.40 0.99 6.00
N GLY A 15 14.63 0.61 4.73
CA GLY A 15 13.72 -0.22 3.97
C GLY A 15 13.44 -1.56 4.63
N ASP A 16 12.30 -2.16 4.29
CA ASP A 16 11.86 -3.42 4.85
C ASP A 16 12.85 -4.57 4.59
N ARG A 17 12.69 -5.64 5.38
CA ARG A 17 13.43 -6.92 5.26
C ARG A 17 13.59 -7.33 3.81
N LYS A 18 14.81 -7.76 3.43
CA LYS A 18 15.02 -8.37 2.12
C LYS A 18 14.30 -9.71 2.11
N PHE A 19 13.05 -9.72 1.65
CA PHE A 19 12.35 -10.96 1.34
C PHE A 19 12.88 -11.47 0.01
N ASN A 20 13.22 -12.76 -0.07
CA ASN A 20 13.59 -13.41 -1.34
C ASN A 20 12.34 -13.66 -2.19
N SER A 21 11.58 -12.61 -2.48
CA SER A 21 10.36 -12.70 -3.27
C SER A 21 10.06 -11.43 -4.06
N VAL A 22 9.54 -11.62 -5.26
CA VAL A 22 8.80 -10.61 -6.01
C VAL A 22 7.32 -10.79 -5.66
N ARG A 23 6.68 -9.75 -5.13
CA ARG A 23 5.25 -9.72 -4.81
C ARG A 23 4.57 -8.67 -5.66
N LEU A 24 3.65 -9.10 -6.52
CA LEU A 24 3.01 -8.24 -7.50
C LEU A 24 1.53 -8.04 -7.18
N PHE A 25 1.14 -6.83 -6.82
CA PHE A 25 -0.26 -6.44 -6.71
C PHE A 25 -0.81 -6.10 -8.10
N VAL A 26 -1.99 -6.60 -8.44
CA VAL A 26 -2.69 -6.22 -9.69
C VAL A 26 -3.91 -5.37 -9.35
N SER A 27 -3.84 -4.10 -9.72
CA SER A 27 -4.94 -3.14 -9.63
C SER A 27 -5.69 -3.11 -10.96
N SER A 28 -6.99 -3.37 -10.93
CA SER A 28 -7.86 -3.28 -12.12
C SER A 28 -9.33 -3.15 -11.76
N THR A 29 -10.18 -2.79 -12.71
CA THR A 29 -11.65 -2.92 -12.57
C THR A 29 -12.11 -4.37 -12.78
N PHE A 30 -13.24 -4.75 -12.16
CA PHE A 30 -13.59 -6.16 -11.95
C PHE A 30 -13.94 -6.90 -13.25
N THR A 31 -14.92 -6.41 -14.01
CA THR A 31 -15.59 -7.20 -15.04
C THR A 31 -14.96 -7.03 -16.42
N ASP A 32 -14.50 -5.84 -16.74
CA ASP A 32 -13.97 -5.47 -18.04
C ASP A 32 -12.57 -6.02 -18.29
N THR A 33 -11.78 -6.34 -17.25
CA THR A 33 -10.42 -6.90 -17.38
C THR A 33 -10.33 -8.41 -17.09
N THR A 34 -11.47 -9.11 -17.13
CA THR A 34 -11.55 -10.53 -16.73
C THR A 34 -10.68 -11.44 -17.61
N ASP A 35 -10.66 -11.20 -18.92
CA ASP A 35 -9.92 -12.03 -19.88
C ASP A 35 -8.40 -11.89 -19.68
N GLU A 36 -7.93 -10.66 -19.45
CA GLU A 36 -6.54 -10.38 -19.12
C GLU A 36 -6.14 -11.09 -17.82
N ARG A 37 -6.90 -10.90 -16.73
CA ARG A 37 -6.58 -11.49 -15.42
C ARG A 37 -6.55 -13.00 -15.44
N ASN A 38 -7.54 -13.63 -16.09
CA ASN A 38 -7.57 -15.08 -16.28
C ASN A 38 -6.36 -15.58 -17.06
N GLY A 39 -6.03 -14.89 -18.15
CA GLY A 39 -4.88 -15.24 -18.97
C GLY A 39 -3.55 -15.08 -18.23
N LEU A 40 -3.40 -14.07 -17.38
CA LEU A 40 -2.20 -13.92 -16.55
C LEU A 40 -1.99 -15.13 -15.63
N ILE A 41 -3.06 -15.61 -14.98
CA ILE A 41 -3.02 -16.79 -14.11
C ILE A 41 -2.61 -18.04 -14.88
N ASN A 42 -3.20 -18.24 -16.06
CA ASN A 42 -3.02 -19.47 -16.83
C ASN A 42 -1.71 -19.49 -17.63
N HIS A 43 -1.25 -18.35 -18.12
CA HIS A 43 -0.18 -18.29 -19.13
C HIS A 43 1.07 -17.54 -18.67
N VAL A 44 0.95 -16.54 -17.78
CA VAL A 44 2.07 -15.63 -17.45
C VAL A 44 2.71 -15.92 -16.10
N TYR A 45 1.92 -15.99 -15.03
CA TYR A 45 2.44 -16.22 -13.68
C TYR A 45 3.21 -17.54 -13.51
N PRO A 46 2.82 -18.68 -14.14
CA PRO A 46 3.64 -19.89 -14.11
C PRO A 46 5.05 -19.66 -14.66
N ARG A 47 5.16 -18.96 -15.81
CA ARG A 47 6.44 -18.62 -16.46
C ARG A 47 7.28 -17.68 -15.58
N LEU A 48 6.66 -16.69 -14.93
CA LEU A 48 7.36 -15.79 -14.01
C LEU A 48 7.86 -16.51 -12.75
N ARG A 49 7.07 -17.44 -12.19
CA ARG A 49 7.49 -18.29 -11.06
C ARG A 49 8.72 -19.12 -11.42
N GLU A 50 8.66 -19.81 -12.56
CA GLU A 50 9.78 -20.61 -13.04
C GLU A 50 11.02 -19.75 -13.28
N TYR A 51 10.86 -18.59 -13.94
CA TYR A 51 11.95 -17.67 -14.21
C TYR A 51 12.65 -17.18 -12.93
N CYS A 52 11.87 -16.69 -11.96
CA CYS A 52 12.38 -16.19 -10.68
C CYS A 52 13.11 -17.28 -9.89
N LEU A 53 12.52 -18.48 -9.84
CA LEU A 53 13.09 -19.60 -9.11
C LEU A 53 14.36 -20.12 -9.78
N ASN A 54 14.35 -20.30 -11.10
CA ASN A 54 15.47 -20.89 -11.83
C ASN A 54 16.66 -19.94 -11.87
N LYS A 55 16.43 -18.67 -12.22
CA LYS A 55 17.50 -17.69 -12.44
C LYS A 55 18.03 -17.08 -11.14
N TYR A 56 17.14 -16.65 -10.24
CA TYR A 56 17.50 -15.85 -9.06
C TYR A 56 17.29 -16.57 -7.73
N LYS A 57 16.69 -17.78 -7.73
CA LYS A 57 16.36 -18.53 -6.50
C LYS A 57 15.45 -17.75 -5.55
N ILE A 58 14.58 -16.90 -6.11
CA ILE A 58 13.56 -16.13 -5.39
C ILE A 58 12.17 -16.61 -5.76
N GLN A 59 11.20 -16.36 -4.88
CA GLN A 59 9.80 -16.68 -5.14
C GLN A 59 9.12 -15.58 -5.93
N PHE A 60 8.14 -15.94 -6.76
CA PHE A 60 7.20 -14.99 -7.36
C PHE A 60 5.80 -15.24 -6.80
N GLN A 61 5.19 -14.18 -6.27
CA GLN A 61 3.85 -14.17 -5.72
C GLN A 61 3.07 -13.03 -6.38
N TYR A 62 1.77 -13.23 -6.56
CA TYR A 62 0.88 -12.19 -7.07
C TYR A 62 -0.32 -12.07 -6.13
N SER A 63 -0.89 -10.88 -6.06
CA SER A 63 -2.13 -10.60 -5.34
C SER A 63 -3.11 -9.94 -6.30
N ASP A 64 -4.20 -10.63 -6.58
CA ASP A 64 -5.38 -10.11 -7.25
C ASP A 64 -6.56 -10.24 -6.27
N MET A 65 -6.88 -9.11 -5.62
CA MET A 65 -7.93 -9.08 -4.60
C MET A 65 -9.33 -9.33 -5.18
N ARG A 66 -9.50 -9.32 -6.51
CA ARG A 66 -10.81 -9.53 -7.14
C ARG A 66 -11.24 -11.00 -7.16
N TRP A 67 -10.36 -11.95 -6.82
CA TRP A 67 -10.69 -13.37 -6.67
C TRP A 67 -10.90 -13.83 -5.22
N GLY A 68 -10.70 -12.96 -4.23
CA GLY A 68 -10.56 -13.38 -2.83
C GLY A 68 -11.24 -12.52 -1.76
N ILE A 69 -11.97 -11.47 -2.13
CA ILE A 69 -12.70 -10.66 -1.13
C ILE A 69 -13.85 -11.49 -0.54
N GLN A 70 -13.72 -11.83 0.74
CA GLN A 70 -14.76 -12.53 1.49
C GLN A 70 -15.99 -11.64 1.64
N SER A 71 -17.19 -12.23 1.64
CA SER A 71 -18.45 -11.48 1.84
C SER A 71 -18.48 -10.73 3.18
N THR A 72 -17.78 -11.21 4.19
CA THR A 72 -17.58 -10.53 5.48
C THR A 72 -16.83 -9.21 5.36
N ALA A 73 -15.80 -9.14 4.51
CA ALA A 73 -15.04 -7.91 4.25
C ALA A 73 -15.91 -6.87 3.53
N SER A 74 -16.69 -7.31 2.54
CA SER A 74 -17.66 -6.44 1.86
C SER A 74 -18.74 -5.94 2.82
N ASN A 75 -19.30 -6.81 3.65
CA ASN A 75 -20.36 -6.43 4.59
C ASN A 75 -19.89 -5.46 5.68
N ASN A 76 -18.61 -5.44 6.01
CA ASN A 76 -18.02 -4.54 7.00
C ASN A 76 -17.34 -3.32 6.36
N HIS A 77 -17.54 -3.09 5.05
CA HIS A 77 -16.93 -1.99 4.28
C HIS A 77 -15.39 -1.98 4.31
N ALA A 78 -14.78 -3.14 4.62
CA ALA A 78 -13.34 -3.29 4.79
C ALA A 78 -12.59 -3.63 3.49
N THR A 79 -13.31 -3.79 2.37
CA THR A 79 -12.74 -4.20 1.08
C THR A 79 -11.61 -3.27 0.61
N VAL A 80 -11.83 -1.95 0.69
CA VAL A 80 -10.85 -0.96 0.25
C VAL A 80 -9.61 -1.01 1.13
N ASP A 81 -9.79 -1.02 2.45
CA ASP A 81 -8.69 -1.11 3.41
C ASP A 81 -7.85 -2.37 3.20
N MET A 82 -8.49 -3.52 2.93
CA MET A 82 -7.77 -4.76 2.63
C MET A 82 -6.95 -4.66 1.34
N CYS A 83 -7.50 -4.07 0.27
CA CYS A 83 -6.76 -3.84 -0.97
C CYS A 83 -5.54 -2.95 -0.73
N LEU A 84 -5.71 -1.82 -0.03
CA LEU A 84 -4.63 -0.88 0.25
C LEU A 84 -3.56 -1.49 1.17
N GLN A 85 -3.96 -2.28 2.18
CA GLN A 85 -3.03 -3.01 3.04
C GLN A 85 -2.21 -4.04 2.26
N GLU A 86 -2.84 -4.79 1.35
CA GLU A 86 -2.13 -5.78 0.53
C GLU A 86 -1.20 -5.12 -0.49
N LEU A 87 -1.60 -3.99 -1.06
CA LEU A 87 -0.72 -3.15 -1.89
C LEU A 87 0.50 -2.65 -1.09
N ASP A 88 0.29 -2.19 0.14
CA ASP A 88 1.37 -1.77 1.05
C ASP A 88 2.30 -2.93 1.42
N ILE A 89 1.75 -4.14 1.59
CA ILE A 89 2.54 -5.37 1.77
C ILE A 89 3.39 -5.64 0.52
N CYS A 90 2.81 -5.61 -0.68
CA CYS A 90 3.56 -5.81 -1.92
C CYS A 90 4.65 -4.73 -2.08
N TYR A 91 4.35 -3.47 -1.76
CA TYR A 91 5.32 -2.38 -1.79
C TYR A 91 6.53 -2.62 -0.89
N ARG A 92 6.27 -3.02 0.36
CA ARG A 92 7.30 -3.26 1.38
C ARG A 92 8.13 -4.50 1.06
N LEU A 93 7.47 -5.60 0.71
CA LEU A 93 8.13 -6.91 0.65
C LEU A 93 8.65 -7.30 -0.74
N SER A 94 8.22 -6.65 -1.82
CA SER A 94 8.67 -6.99 -3.18
C SER A 94 10.07 -6.44 -3.47
N MET A 95 10.93 -7.31 -4.01
CA MET A 95 12.26 -6.92 -4.49
C MET A 95 12.23 -6.10 -5.78
N ALA A 96 11.23 -6.28 -6.63
CA ALA A 96 11.15 -5.63 -7.94
C ALA A 96 9.84 -4.86 -8.09
N THR A 97 9.23 -4.88 -9.27
CA THR A 97 7.85 -4.39 -9.49
C THR A 97 6.93 -4.90 -8.39
N ASN A 98 6.14 -4.00 -7.83
CA ASN A 98 5.21 -4.29 -6.76
C ASN A 98 3.76 -4.05 -7.16
N CYS A 99 3.51 -3.31 -8.24
CA CYS A 99 2.18 -2.97 -8.69
C CYS A 99 2.10 -3.02 -10.22
N VAL A 100 1.05 -3.65 -10.74
CA VAL A 100 0.61 -3.52 -12.13
C VAL A 100 -0.79 -2.94 -12.14
N ILE A 101 -0.99 -1.95 -13.00
CA ILE A 101 -2.27 -1.27 -13.18
C ILE A 101 -2.84 -1.65 -14.55
N LEU A 102 -4.03 -2.25 -14.56
CA LEU A 102 -4.78 -2.56 -15.77
C LEU A 102 -6.00 -1.62 -15.86
N LEU A 103 -6.03 -0.75 -16.86
CA LEU A 103 -7.16 0.16 -17.10
C LEU A 103 -7.78 -0.06 -18.48
N SER A 104 -9.10 0.09 -18.56
CA SER A 104 -9.85 0.03 -19.80
C SER A 104 -10.80 1.23 -19.88
N HIS A 105 -12.12 1.01 -19.84
CA HIS A 105 -13.16 2.06 -19.93
C HIS A 105 -13.96 2.27 -18.66
N ARG A 106 -13.64 1.52 -17.60
CA ARG A 106 -14.28 1.67 -16.29
C ARG A 106 -13.40 2.45 -15.32
N TYR A 107 -14.01 3.42 -14.65
CA TYR A 107 -13.43 4.07 -13.48
C TYR A 107 -13.55 3.17 -12.24
N GLY A 108 -14.63 2.39 -12.15
CA GLY A 108 -14.86 1.42 -11.08
C GLY A 108 -15.77 1.91 -9.96
N SER A 109 -15.96 1.06 -8.95
CA SER A 109 -16.90 1.32 -7.84
C SER A 109 -16.43 2.45 -6.93
N ARG A 110 -17.35 3.35 -6.60
CA ARG A 110 -17.17 4.53 -5.74
C ARG A 110 -18.04 4.37 -4.49
N PHE A 111 -17.58 3.54 -3.56
CA PHE A 111 -18.32 3.22 -2.34
C PHE A 111 -18.39 4.42 -1.39
N ALA A 112 -19.38 4.42 -0.49
CA ALA A 112 -19.37 5.35 0.62
C ALA A 112 -18.13 5.09 1.51
N PRO A 113 -17.43 6.13 2.00
CA PRO A 113 -16.23 5.94 2.82
C PRO A 113 -16.55 5.13 4.09
N ALA A 114 -15.74 4.11 4.39
CA ALA A 114 -15.95 3.27 5.57
C ALA A 114 -15.83 4.06 6.89
N CYS A 115 -15.03 5.12 6.89
CA CYS A 115 -14.97 6.08 7.99
C CYS A 115 -14.82 7.52 7.47
N ILE A 116 -15.32 8.47 8.24
CA ILE A 116 -15.24 9.91 7.97
C ILE A 116 -14.75 10.61 9.24
N PRO A 117 -13.73 11.49 9.19
CA PRO A 117 -13.31 12.29 10.33
C PRO A 117 -14.47 13.10 10.92
N SER A 118 -14.60 13.17 12.26
CA SER A 118 -15.71 13.88 12.93
C SER A 118 -15.86 15.33 12.46
N ARG A 119 -14.75 16.03 12.23
CA ARG A 119 -14.75 17.40 11.68
C ARG A 119 -15.50 17.48 10.35
N ILE A 120 -15.18 16.58 9.42
CA ILE A 120 -15.79 16.53 8.09
C ILE A 120 -17.25 16.08 8.22
N PHE A 121 -17.52 15.02 9.00
CA PHE A 121 -18.86 14.48 9.17
C PHE A 121 -19.86 15.53 9.71
N GLN A 122 -19.43 16.36 10.67
CA GLN A 122 -20.25 17.44 11.20
C GLN A 122 -20.61 18.50 10.15
N HIS A 123 -19.66 18.87 9.28
CA HIS A 123 -19.93 19.76 8.16
C HIS A 123 -20.92 19.15 7.16
N LEU A 124 -20.74 17.87 6.81
CA LEU A 124 -21.66 17.15 5.93
C LEU A 124 -23.08 17.09 6.52
N LEU A 125 -23.19 16.80 7.81
CA LEU A 125 -24.48 16.72 8.52
C LEU A 125 -25.22 18.07 8.55
N SER A 126 -24.48 19.18 8.63
CA SER A 126 -25.07 20.52 8.58
C SER A 126 -25.48 20.94 7.16
N ASN A 127 -24.85 20.36 6.14
CA ASN A 127 -25.05 20.67 4.72
C ASN A 127 -25.76 19.55 3.95
N THR A 128 -26.53 18.70 4.63
CA THR A 128 -27.39 17.71 4.00
C THR A 128 -28.86 17.95 4.33
N GLU A 129 -29.73 17.61 3.38
CA GLU A 129 -31.19 17.63 3.57
C GLU A 129 -31.66 16.37 4.31
N ASP A 130 -31.00 15.24 4.10
CA ASP A 130 -31.32 13.96 4.75
C ASP A 130 -30.32 13.64 5.85
N LYS A 131 -30.48 14.33 6.98
CA LYS A 131 -29.66 14.11 8.17
C LYS A 131 -29.91 12.74 8.79
N THR A 132 -31.15 12.27 8.69
CA THR A 132 -31.61 10.98 9.21
C THR A 132 -30.80 9.84 8.64
N LEU A 133 -30.68 9.73 7.32
CA LEU A 133 -29.92 8.65 6.68
C LEU A 133 -28.44 8.68 7.09
N LEU A 134 -27.80 9.86 7.15
CA LEU A 134 -26.40 9.96 7.59
C LEU A 134 -26.21 9.45 9.02
N THR A 135 -27.08 9.86 9.95
CA THR A 135 -26.99 9.44 11.36
C THR A 135 -27.41 8.00 11.60
N GLU A 136 -28.26 7.44 10.73
CA GLU A 136 -28.62 6.02 10.77
C GLU A 136 -27.52 5.14 10.20
N MET A 137 -26.81 5.59 9.16
CA MET A 137 -25.78 4.80 8.48
C MET A 137 -24.42 4.93 9.14
N TYR A 138 -24.08 6.06 9.77
CA TYR A 138 -22.79 6.28 10.42
C TYR A 138 -22.90 6.42 11.94
N ARG A 139 -21.97 5.83 12.69
CA ARG A 139 -21.85 6.02 14.15
C ARG A 139 -20.49 6.53 14.56
N LEU A 140 -20.48 7.45 15.52
CA LEU A 140 -19.26 7.92 16.17
C LEU A 140 -18.62 6.78 16.98
N ASP A 141 -17.34 6.55 16.76
CA ASP A 141 -16.50 5.76 17.67
C ASP A 141 -15.68 6.70 18.56
N GLU A 142 -16.10 6.79 19.82
CA GLU A 142 -15.45 7.64 20.84
C GLU A 142 -14.10 7.07 21.32
N ASN A 143 -13.77 5.82 20.97
CA ASN A 143 -12.50 5.20 21.34
C ASN A 143 -11.33 5.62 20.44
N TYR A 144 -11.62 6.25 19.29
CA TYR A 144 -10.59 6.76 18.39
C TYR A 144 -10.13 8.15 18.85
N LEU A 145 -8.82 8.35 19.01
CA LEU A 145 -8.22 9.62 19.46
C LEU A 145 -8.65 10.82 18.60
N ASP A 146 -8.78 10.61 17.29
CA ASP A 146 -9.16 11.67 16.34
C ASP A 146 -10.69 11.79 16.13
N GLN A 147 -11.49 10.99 16.85
CA GLN A 147 -12.95 10.84 16.74
C GLN A 147 -13.43 10.66 15.28
N LYS A 148 -13.90 9.46 14.93
CA LYS A 148 -14.34 9.16 13.56
C LYS A 148 -15.74 8.56 13.56
N TYR A 149 -16.48 8.85 12.50
CA TYR A 149 -17.75 8.22 12.20
C TYR A 149 -17.51 7.03 11.28
N PHE A 150 -18.02 5.85 11.64
CA PHE A 150 -17.88 4.61 10.90
C PHE A 150 -19.22 4.21 10.26
N LEU A 151 -19.16 3.79 9.00
CA LEU A 151 -20.30 3.24 8.29
C LEU A 151 -20.70 1.92 8.94
N GLN A 152 -21.98 1.78 9.26
CA GLN A 152 -22.50 0.58 9.91
C GLN A 152 -22.39 -0.64 8.97
N PRO A 153 -22.15 -1.85 9.51
CA PRO A 153 -22.14 -3.06 8.70
C PRO A 153 -23.46 -3.28 7.96
N VAL A 154 -23.37 -3.92 6.79
CA VAL A 154 -24.53 -4.31 5.98
C VAL A 154 -25.49 -5.15 6.80
N ASP A 155 -26.77 -4.74 6.82
CA ASP A 155 -27.86 -5.55 7.34
C ASP A 155 -28.08 -6.76 6.42
N LYS A 156 -27.63 -7.94 6.87
CA LYS A 156 -27.70 -9.17 6.09
C LYS A 156 -29.14 -9.64 5.88
N ASP A 157 -30.03 -9.32 6.80
CA ASP A 157 -31.42 -9.77 6.75
C ASP A 157 -32.25 -8.91 5.77
N ASN A 158 -31.74 -7.74 5.38
CA ASN A 158 -32.40 -6.83 4.44
C ASN A 158 -31.44 -6.17 3.43
N LYS A 159 -30.67 -7.01 2.74
CA LYS A 159 -29.61 -6.56 1.82
C LYS A 159 -30.11 -5.67 0.68
N GLU A 160 -31.27 -5.96 0.09
CA GLU A 160 -31.79 -5.13 -1.02
C GLU A 160 -32.09 -3.70 -0.56
N LYS A 161 -32.73 -3.55 0.61
CA LYS A 161 -32.97 -2.25 1.22
C LYS A 161 -31.66 -1.54 1.58
N TRP A 162 -30.67 -2.29 2.05
CA TRP A 162 -29.34 -1.74 2.31
C TRP A 162 -28.69 -1.17 1.04
N ASP A 163 -28.68 -1.94 -0.05
CA ASP A 163 -28.10 -1.52 -1.33
C ASP A 163 -28.79 -0.25 -1.88
N GLU A 164 -30.12 -0.12 -1.70
CA GLU A 164 -30.86 1.10 -2.04
C GLU A 164 -30.47 2.29 -1.14
N SER A 165 -30.36 2.08 0.17
CA SER A 165 -29.92 3.10 1.13
C SER A 165 -28.49 3.54 0.87
N GLU A 166 -27.59 2.63 0.49
CA GLU A 166 -26.20 2.96 0.17
C GLU A 166 -26.10 3.86 -1.07
N LYS A 167 -26.89 3.58 -2.12
CA LYS A 167 -26.94 4.46 -3.31
C LYS A 167 -27.41 5.86 -2.97
N LYS A 168 -28.47 5.97 -2.16
CA LYS A 168 -28.96 7.27 -1.67
C LYS A 168 -27.90 7.98 -0.83
N LEU A 169 -27.23 7.24 0.05
CA LEU A 169 -26.16 7.74 0.90
C LEU A 169 -24.99 8.30 0.08
N GLN A 170 -24.56 7.61 -0.98
CA GLN A 170 -23.50 8.10 -1.88
C GLN A 170 -23.86 9.43 -2.54
N ILE A 171 -25.11 9.57 -3.03
CA ILE A 171 -25.60 10.83 -3.63
C ILE A 171 -25.58 11.95 -2.58
N ILE A 172 -26.10 11.68 -1.39
CA ILE A 172 -26.20 12.67 -0.32
C ILE A 172 -24.81 13.12 0.14
N LEU A 173 -23.88 12.18 0.33
CA LEU A 173 -22.50 12.49 0.72
C LEU A 173 -21.81 13.38 -0.32
N ARG A 174 -21.94 13.06 -1.61
CA ARG A 174 -21.38 13.85 -2.72
C ARG A 174 -21.94 15.27 -2.76
N GLN A 175 -23.26 15.42 -2.70
CA GLN A 175 -23.92 16.72 -2.68
C GLN A 175 -23.54 17.55 -1.44
N ALA A 176 -23.48 16.92 -0.27
CA ALA A 176 -23.05 17.59 0.95
C ALA A 176 -21.58 18.02 0.87
N ALA A 177 -20.70 17.17 0.33
CA ALA A 177 -19.29 17.49 0.13
C ALA A 177 -19.09 18.65 -0.86
N ASP A 178 -19.84 18.68 -1.97
CA ASP A 178 -19.84 19.80 -2.92
C ASP A 178 -20.23 21.11 -2.22
N ARG A 179 -21.35 21.12 -1.49
CA ARG A 179 -21.79 22.30 -0.73
C ARG A 179 -20.76 22.74 0.32
N CYS A 180 -20.14 21.79 1.03
CA CYS A 180 -19.10 22.09 2.00
C CYS A 180 -17.84 22.68 1.34
N TYR A 181 -17.46 22.19 0.16
CA TYR A 181 -16.31 22.70 -0.59
C TYR A 181 -16.58 24.11 -1.12
N GLU A 182 -17.75 24.37 -1.69
CA GLU A 182 -18.19 25.70 -2.14
C GLU A 182 -18.18 26.74 -1.01
N GLN A 183 -18.48 26.31 0.22
CA GLN A 183 -18.44 27.13 1.42
C GLN A 183 -17.04 27.21 2.09
N ASN A 184 -16.01 26.59 1.51
CA ASN A 184 -14.65 26.51 2.06
C ASN A 184 -14.57 25.83 3.45
N LEU A 185 -15.48 24.89 3.76
CA LEU A 185 -15.47 24.11 5.01
C LEU A 185 -14.54 22.89 4.95
N ILE A 186 -14.32 22.38 3.75
CA ILE A 186 -13.42 21.26 3.46
C ILE A 186 -12.51 21.61 2.28
N THR A 187 -11.37 20.95 2.19
CA THR A 187 -10.44 21.10 1.06
C THR A 187 -10.95 20.35 -0.17
N LYS A 188 -10.35 20.63 -1.33
CA LYS A 188 -10.66 19.89 -2.57
C LYS A 188 -10.35 18.39 -2.43
N ASP A 189 -9.20 18.05 -1.84
CA ASP A 189 -8.80 16.66 -1.63
C ASP A 189 -9.81 15.91 -0.74
N GLU A 190 -10.26 16.55 0.35
CA GLU A 190 -11.30 16.01 1.23
C GLU A 190 -12.65 15.84 0.54
N ARG A 191 -13.00 16.73 -0.42
CA ARG A 191 -14.20 16.58 -1.24
C ARG A 191 -14.06 15.41 -2.22
N ASP A 192 -12.91 15.29 -2.87
CA ASP A 192 -12.68 14.30 -3.92
C ASP A 192 -12.63 12.86 -3.38
N GLU A 193 -12.39 12.67 -2.07
CA GLU A 193 -12.55 11.37 -1.39
C GLU A 193 -13.96 10.75 -1.53
N PHE A 194 -15.00 11.56 -1.79
CA PHE A 194 -16.37 11.06 -2.02
C PHE A 194 -16.66 10.65 -3.47
N TYR A 195 -15.71 10.89 -4.38
CA TYR A 195 -15.82 10.61 -5.82
C TYR A 195 -14.81 9.56 -6.29
N ILE A 196 -13.85 9.20 -5.45
CA ILE A 196 -12.75 8.32 -5.81
C ILE A 196 -13.17 6.85 -5.87
N SER A 197 -12.75 6.13 -6.92
CA SER A 197 -13.01 4.68 -7.01
C SER A 197 -11.97 3.88 -6.22
N VAL A 198 -12.27 2.61 -5.95
CA VAL A 198 -11.30 1.69 -5.31
C VAL A 198 -10.00 1.60 -6.12
N THR A 199 -10.11 1.42 -7.44
CA THR A 199 -8.94 1.36 -8.33
C THR A 199 -8.17 2.68 -8.31
N ALA A 200 -8.86 3.82 -8.24
CA ALA A 200 -8.21 5.12 -8.10
C ALA A 200 -7.42 5.23 -6.79
N GLN A 201 -8.01 4.83 -5.66
CA GLN A 201 -7.32 4.82 -4.36
C GLN A 201 -6.07 3.94 -4.39
N GLU A 202 -6.15 2.75 -4.99
CA GLU A 202 -5.01 1.85 -5.21
C GLU A 202 -3.90 2.56 -6.02
N ILE A 203 -4.26 3.29 -7.09
CA ILE A 203 -3.31 4.04 -7.94
C ILE A 203 -2.63 5.16 -7.15
N TYR A 204 -3.38 6.02 -6.46
CA TYR A 204 -2.79 7.10 -5.66
C TYR A 204 -1.84 6.55 -4.59
N ARG A 205 -2.23 5.46 -3.92
CA ARG A 205 -1.40 4.80 -2.92
C ARG A 205 -0.13 4.21 -3.53
N ALA A 206 -0.23 3.57 -4.70
CA ALA A 206 0.92 3.02 -5.42
C ALA A 206 1.91 4.11 -5.84
N LEU A 207 1.42 5.23 -6.39
CA LEU A 207 2.25 6.38 -6.77
C LEU A 207 2.94 7.00 -5.55
N LEU A 208 2.21 7.20 -4.45
CA LEU A 208 2.76 7.74 -3.22
C LEU A 208 3.87 6.84 -2.66
N ASN A 209 3.61 5.53 -2.57
CA ASN A 209 4.56 4.55 -2.07
C ASN A 209 5.84 4.51 -2.92
N ASN A 210 5.74 4.66 -4.24
CA ASN A 210 6.86 4.55 -5.16
C ASN A 210 7.47 5.91 -5.61
N LYS A 211 7.09 7.03 -4.98
CA LYS A 211 7.53 8.39 -5.35
C LYS A 211 9.04 8.55 -5.59
N HIS A 212 9.86 7.79 -4.87
CA HIS A 212 11.33 7.81 -4.96
C HIS A 212 11.95 6.47 -5.40
N LYS A 213 11.12 5.50 -5.83
CA LYS A 213 11.58 4.18 -6.26
C LYS A 213 11.28 4.01 -7.75
N PRO A 214 12.28 4.18 -8.62
CA PRO A 214 12.04 4.06 -10.05
C PRO A 214 11.60 2.65 -10.40
N ARG A 215 10.79 2.54 -11.46
CA ARG A 215 10.54 1.28 -12.16
C ARG A 215 9.87 0.18 -11.30
N ARG A 216 8.96 0.56 -10.42
CA ARG A 216 8.20 -0.40 -9.59
C ARG A 216 6.72 -0.54 -9.95
N ILE A 217 6.24 0.29 -10.87
CA ILE A 217 4.87 0.31 -11.36
C ILE A 217 4.90 0.06 -12.87
N LEU A 218 4.03 -0.83 -13.34
CA LEU A 218 3.75 -1.04 -14.77
C LEU A 218 2.29 -0.72 -15.05
N CYS A 219 2.00 -0.10 -16.20
CA CYS A 219 0.65 0.25 -16.61
C CYS A 219 0.30 -0.40 -17.95
N PHE A 220 -0.88 -1.01 -18.05
CA PHE A 220 -1.42 -1.57 -19.28
C PHE A 220 -2.82 -1.01 -19.53
N PHE A 221 -2.99 -0.28 -20.62
CA PHE A 221 -4.22 0.40 -20.99
C PHE A 221 -4.84 -0.25 -22.23
N ARG A 222 -6.12 -0.61 -22.14
CA ARG A 222 -6.91 -1.04 -23.30
C ARG A 222 -7.88 0.05 -23.74
N GLU A 223 -7.83 0.37 -25.03
CA GLU A 223 -8.72 1.30 -25.71
C GLU A 223 -9.59 0.53 -26.71
N LEU A 224 -10.90 0.63 -26.55
CA LEU A 224 -11.89 -0.07 -27.34
C LEU A 224 -12.54 0.95 -28.26
N THR A 225 -12.43 0.72 -29.56
CA THR A 225 -13.01 1.64 -30.56
C THR A 225 -14.51 1.44 -30.73
N ASP A 226 -15.03 0.27 -30.34
CA ASP A 226 -16.42 -0.15 -30.40
C ASP A 226 -17.10 -0.11 -29.02
N ILE A 227 -16.54 0.63 -28.05
CA ILE A 227 -17.01 0.65 -26.64
C ILE A 227 -18.52 0.91 -26.50
N ASP A 228 -19.08 1.78 -27.34
CA ASP A 228 -20.49 2.17 -27.30
C ASP A 228 -21.45 1.01 -27.69
N GLU A 229 -20.95 0.01 -28.42
CA GLU A 229 -21.70 -1.18 -28.86
C GLU A 229 -21.59 -2.35 -27.86
N LEU A 230 -20.72 -2.24 -26.86
CA LEU A 230 -20.43 -3.33 -25.92
C LEU A 230 -21.42 -3.40 -24.77
N ASP A 231 -21.51 -4.60 -24.18
CA ASP A 231 -22.37 -4.90 -23.05
C ASP A 231 -21.98 -4.12 -21.77
N SER A 232 -22.91 -4.12 -20.81
CA SER A 232 -22.82 -3.30 -19.59
C SER A 232 -21.61 -3.62 -18.70
N LYS A 233 -20.91 -4.74 -18.91
CA LYS A 233 -19.70 -5.06 -18.13
C LYS A 233 -18.49 -4.20 -18.49
N PHE A 234 -18.49 -3.50 -19.63
CA PHE A 234 -17.44 -2.55 -20.01
C PHE A 234 -17.75 -1.11 -19.60
N HIS A 235 -18.95 -0.86 -19.09
CA HIS A 235 -19.42 0.47 -18.73
C HIS A 235 -19.57 0.59 -17.22
N ASP A 236 -19.33 1.78 -16.68
CA ASP A 236 -19.82 2.09 -15.34
C ASP A 236 -21.34 2.22 -15.34
N LYS A 237 -21.96 1.71 -14.27
CA LYS A 237 -23.42 1.64 -14.15
C LYS A 237 -24.06 3.00 -13.90
N GLU A 238 -23.33 3.91 -13.25
CA GLU A 238 -23.82 5.19 -12.72
C GLU A 238 -22.86 6.32 -13.15
N ASP A 239 -23.40 7.52 -13.38
CA ASP A 239 -22.67 8.75 -13.77
C ASP A 239 -21.61 8.55 -14.87
N LYS A 240 -22.02 8.00 -16.03
CA LYS A 240 -21.09 7.61 -17.11
C LYS A 240 -20.17 8.74 -17.58
N ALA A 241 -20.70 9.96 -17.72
CA ALA A 241 -19.92 11.11 -18.19
C ALA A 241 -18.85 11.52 -17.17
N GLU A 242 -19.22 11.61 -15.89
CA GLU A 242 -18.30 11.92 -14.79
C GLU A 242 -17.24 10.82 -14.63
N SER A 243 -17.66 9.56 -14.65
CA SER A 243 -16.75 8.41 -14.56
C SER A 243 -15.73 8.41 -15.69
N LYS A 244 -16.15 8.76 -16.92
CA LYS A 244 -15.24 8.90 -18.07
C LYS A 244 -14.22 10.02 -17.86
N GLN A 245 -14.64 11.16 -17.31
CA GLN A 245 -13.75 12.28 -17.01
C GLN A 245 -12.72 11.88 -15.93
N LEU A 246 -13.18 11.33 -14.81
CA LEU A 246 -12.30 10.89 -13.71
C LEU A 246 -11.30 9.82 -14.16
N LEU A 247 -11.73 8.90 -15.05
CA LEU A 247 -10.83 7.91 -15.63
C LEU A 247 -9.75 8.54 -16.51
N ASN A 248 -10.11 9.54 -17.33
CA ASN A 248 -9.13 10.27 -18.14
C ASN A 248 -8.13 11.01 -17.25
N ASP A 249 -8.60 11.65 -16.17
CA ASP A 249 -7.74 12.35 -15.22
C ASP A 249 -6.71 11.40 -14.58
N ILE A 250 -7.12 10.18 -14.21
CA ILE A 250 -6.20 9.16 -13.69
C ILE A 250 -5.22 8.64 -14.74
N LYS A 251 -5.67 8.42 -15.99
CA LYS A 251 -4.76 8.03 -17.08
C LYS A 251 -3.70 9.11 -17.31
N ASN A 252 -4.09 10.38 -17.30
CA ASN A 252 -3.18 11.52 -17.41
C ASN A 252 -2.20 11.57 -16.23
N LEU A 253 -2.68 11.37 -15.00
CA LEU A 253 -1.83 11.31 -13.81
C LEU A 253 -0.76 10.21 -13.94
N LEU A 254 -1.15 9.02 -14.39
CA LEU A 254 -0.22 7.91 -14.61
C LEU A 254 0.80 8.23 -15.70
N GLN A 255 0.37 8.81 -16.82
CA GLN A 255 1.27 9.24 -17.90
C GLN A 255 2.28 10.32 -17.45
N GLN A 256 1.92 11.15 -16.47
CA GLN A 256 2.81 12.17 -15.90
C GLN A 256 3.74 11.60 -14.82
N SER A 257 3.33 10.54 -14.13
CA SER A 257 4.02 10.03 -12.94
C SER A 257 4.85 8.77 -13.20
N VAL A 258 4.55 8.03 -14.26
CA VAL A 258 5.20 6.76 -14.64
C VAL A 258 5.96 6.96 -15.94
N ASP A 259 7.16 6.40 -16.03
CA ASP A 259 7.97 6.45 -17.24
C ASP A 259 7.21 5.84 -18.44
N SER A 260 7.20 6.54 -19.57
CA SER A 260 6.51 6.11 -20.80
C SER A 260 6.88 4.70 -21.26
N SER A 261 8.10 4.22 -20.97
CA SER A 261 8.55 2.86 -21.29
C SER A 261 7.89 1.77 -20.45
N GLU A 262 7.23 2.15 -19.35
CA GLU A 262 6.52 1.27 -18.42
C GLU A 262 4.99 1.33 -18.63
N ILE A 263 4.53 2.06 -19.66
CA ILE A 263 3.12 2.23 -20.02
C ILE A 263 2.86 1.60 -21.39
N TYR A 264 2.01 0.59 -21.42
CA TYR A 264 1.63 -0.16 -22.61
C TYR A 264 0.18 0.18 -22.97
N THR A 265 -0.07 0.58 -24.21
CA THR A 265 -1.44 0.92 -24.68
C THR A 265 -1.83 0.08 -25.89
N TYR A 266 -3.02 -0.49 -25.85
CA TYR A 266 -3.55 -1.37 -26.89
C TYR A 266 -4.89 -0.83 -27.38
N LYS A 267 -5.01 -0.63 -28.70
CA LYS A 267 -6.24 -0.17 -29.33
C LYS A 267 -6.81 -1.26 -30.23
N LEU A 268 -8.08 -1.60 -30.04
CA LEU A 268 -8.75 -2.67 -30.80
C LEU A 268 -10.27 -2.53 -30.84
N GLN A 269 -10.90 -3.32 -31.72
CA GLN A 269 -12.33 -3.63 -31.68
C GLN A 269 -12.55 -4.92 -30.86
N TRP A 270 -13.37 -4.87 -29.81
CA TRP A 270 -13.58 -6.01 -28.93
C TRP A 270 -14.48 -7.10 -29.53
N ASN A 271 -15.47 -6.70 -30.32
CA ASN A 271 -16.39 -7.62 -31.00
C ASN A 271 -15.68 -8.44 -32.09
N ASN A 272 -14.55 -7.96 -32.61
CA ASN A 272 -13.71 -8.71 -33.54
C ASN A 272 -12.87 -9.76 -32.79
N GLU A 273 -13.22 -11.04 -32.98
CA GLU A 273 -12.54 -12.16 -32.31
C GLU A 273 -11.04 -12.25 -32.64
N ASN A 274 -10.65 -11.95 -33.89
CA ASN A 274 -9.25 -12.01 -34.30
C ASN A 274 -8.43 -10.91 -33.62
N ASP A 275 -8.98 -9.70 -33.53
CA ASP A 275 -8.34 -8.58 -32.83
C ASP A 275 -8.19 -8.89 -31.35
N ARG A 276 -9.24 -9.43 -30.72
CA ARG A 276 -9.21 -9.84 -29.30
C ARG A 276 -8.16 -10.92 -29.03
N LYS A 277 -8.09 -11.97 -29.85
CA LYS A 277 -7.07 -13.03 -29.71
C LYS A 277 -5.65 -12.48 -29.87
N LYS A 278 -5.42 -11.64 -30.88
CA LYS A 278 -4.13 -11.01 -31.14
C LYS A 278 -3.72 -10.09 -29.98
N TYR A 279 -4.65 -9.27 -29.49
CA TYR A 279 -4.45 -8.41 -28.34
C TYR A 279 -4.05 -9.21 -27.10
N LEU A 280 -4.81 -10.24 -26.72
CA LEU A 280 -4.51 -11.02 -25.51
C LEU A 280 -3.14 -11.69 -25.62
N SER A 281 -2.81 -12.25 -26.79
CA SER A 281 -1.47 -12.83 -27.02
C SER A 281 -0.36 -11.81 -26.80
N ASN A 282 -0.48 -10.63 -27.42
CA ASN A 282 0.51 -9.56 -27.28
C ASN A 282 0.60 -9.08 -25.83
N PHE A 283 -0.53 -8.85 -25.18
CA PHE A 283 -0.61 -8.42 -23.79
C PHE A 283 0.09 -9.41 -22.85
N PHE A 284 -0.09 -10.72 -23.03
CA PHE A 284 0.57 -11.71 -22.17
C PHE A 284 2.09 -11.73 -22.34
N ASP A 285 2.58 -11.60 -23.58
CA ASP A 285 4.01 -11.56 -23.84
C ASP A 285 4.64 -10.24 -23.37
N ASP A 286 4.00 -9.11 -23.63
CA ASP A 286 4.43 -7.79 -23.17
C ASP A 286 4.45 -7.73 -21.64
N PHE A 287 3.41 -8.24 -20.96
CA PHE A 287 3.38 -8.32 -19.50
C PHE A 287 4.53 -9.17 -18.97
N TYR A 288 4.73 -10.37 -19.54
CA TYR A 288 5.83 -11.25 -19.13
C TYR A 288 7.19 -10.56 -19.28
N GLN A 289 7.45 -9.94 -20.44
CA GLN A 289 8.72 -9.28 -20.71
C GLN A 289 8.93 -8.06 -19.82
N ALA A 290 7.91 -7.21 -19.64
CA ALA A 290 7.99 -6.03 -18.80
C ALA A 290 8.33 -6.40 -17.35
N VAL A 291 7.58 -7.33 -16.75
CA VAL A 291 7.85 -7.79 -15.37
C VAL A 291 9.22 -8.45 -15.28
N LYS A 292 9.59 -9.29 -16.25
CA LYS A 292 10.91 -9.93 -16.31
C LYS A 292 12.05 -8.90 -16.36
N LEU A 293 11.94 -7.89 -17.20
CA LEU A 293 12.94 -6.81 -17.33
C LEU A 293 13.08 -6.05 -16.01
N GLN A 294 11.98 -5.81 -15.31
CA GLN A 294 12.01 -5.14 -14.01
C GLN A 294 12.68 -5.96 -12.93
N ILE A 295 12.41 -7.26 -12.92
CA ILE A 295 13.10 -8.20 -12.02
C ILE A 295 14.58 -8.21 -12.34
N ASP A 296 14.97 -8.36 -13.61
CA ASP A 296 16.37 -8.36 -14.02
C ASP A 296 17.10 -7.07 -13.62
N PHE A 297 16.46 -5.92 -13.80
CA PHE A 297 16.99 -4.61 -13.42
C PHE A 297 17.24 -4.52 -11.91
N HIS A 298 16.24 -4.88 -11.10
CA HIS A 298 16.35 -4.81 -9.64
C HIS A 298 17.34 -5.84 -9.09
N MET A 299 17.37 -7.06 -9.63
CA MET A 299 18.31 -8.10 -9.18
C MET A 299 19.77 -7.68 -9.41
N LYS A 300 20.08 -7.03 -10.54
CA LYS A 300 21.42 -6.44 -10.77
C LYS A 300 21.78 -5.39 -9.72
N ILE A 301 20.83 -4.54 -9.32
CA ILE A 301 21.05 -3.56 -8.25
C ILE A 301 21.33 -4.27 -6.91
N TYR A 302 20.61 -5.37 -6.62
CA TYR A 302 20.85 -6.14 -5.41
C TYR A 302 22.20 -6.87 -5.41
N GLU A 303 22.59 -7.47 -6.53
CA GLU A 303 23.89 -8.13 -6.70
C GLU A 303 25.03 -7.13 -6.46
N ASN A 304 24.96 -5.94 -7.06
CA ASN A 304 25.96 -4.88 -6.84
C ASN A 304 26.00 -4.37 -5.39
N LYS A 305 24.88 -4.42 -4.66
CA LYS A 305 24.82 -4.06 -3.23
C LYS A 305 25.23 -5.19 -2.29
N GLN A 306 25.29 -6.45 -2.76
CA GLN A 306 25.60 -7.61 -1.93
C GLN A 306 27.08 -7.70 -1.51
N GLU A 307 27.98 -6.92 -2.09
CA GLU A 307 29.41 -6.94 -1.71
C GLU A 307 29.67 -6.48 -0.26
N ASN A 308 28.75 -5.75 0.39
CA ASN A 308 28.94 -5.28 1.76
C ASN A 308 28.15 -6.14 2.79
N LEU A 309 28.80 -7.21 3.27
CA LEU A 309 28.27 -8.10 4.31
C LEU A 309 27.83 -7.34 5.57
N LEU A 310 28.58 -6.31 5.94
CA LEU A 310 28.29 -5.47 7.09
C LEU A 310 27.00 -4.66 6.88
N TYR A 311 26.87 -4.00 5.72
CA TYR A 311 25.66 -3.26 5.37
C TYR A 311 24.40 -4.12 5.53
N ASN A 312 24.43 -5.37 5.04
CA ASN A 312 23.32 -6.30 5.17
C ASN A 312 23.01 -6.65 6.63
N GLN A 313 24.03 -6.80 7.49
CA GLN A 313 23.81 -7.06 8.91
C GLN A 313 23.17 -5.86 9.63
N ILE A 314 23.64 -4.64 9.36
CA ILE A 314 23.10 -3.43 9.98
C ILE A 314 21.62 -3.26 9.59
N ILE A 315 21.29 -3.47 8.31
CA ILE A 315 19.91 -3.43 7.81
C ILE A 315 19.02 -4.42 8.56
N GLU A 316 19.41 -5.70 8.66
CA GLU A 316 18.60 -6.72 9.35
C GLU A 316 18.34 -6.37 10.82
N HIS A 317 19.35 -5.87 11.54
CA HIS A 317 19.17 -5.46 12.93
C HIS A 317 18.26 -4.24 13.07
N ALA A 318 18.35 -3.29 12.14
CA ALA A 318 17.51 -2.12 12.16
C ALA A 318 16.04 -2.41 11.79
N ILE A 319 15.79 -3.32 10.84
CA ILE A 319 14.45 -3.82 10.56
C ILE A 319 13.86 -4.46 11.81
N GLN A 320 14.66 -5.24 12.54
CA GLN A 320 14.23 -5.82 13.80
C GLN A 320 13.90 -4.74 14.84
N CYS A 321 14.68 -3.66 14.95
CA CYS A 321 14.33 -2.50 15.77
C CYS A 321 12.94 -1.97 15.40
N ASN A 322 12.72 -1.64 14.13
CA ASN A 322 11.47 -1.06 13.66
C ASN A 322 10.28 -1.99 13.96
N SER A 323 10.42 -3.30 13.74
CA SER A 323 9.36 -4.27 14.04
C SER A 323 8.98 -4.32 15.53
N LEU A 324 9.96 -4.17 16.42
CA LEU A 324 9.74 -4.20 17.87
C LEU A 324 9.12 -2.91 18.42
N VAL A 325 9.22 -1.81 17.68
CA VAL A 325 8.72 -0.49 18.09
C VAL A 325 7.31 -0.18 17.56
N GLN A 326 6.84 -0.88 16.51
CA GLN A 326 5.50 -0.67 15.91
C GLN A 326 4.33 -0.76 16.91
N ARG A 327 4.46 -1.56 17.97
CA ARG A 327 3.44 -1.73 19.03
C ARG A 327 4.04 -1.51 20.42
N PHE A 328 4.82 -0.45 20.55
CA PHE A 328 5.53 -0.12 21.78
C PHE A 328 4.72 0.81 22.68
N PHE A 329 4.52 0.39 23.93
CA PHE A 329 3.93 1.23 24.97
C PHE A 329 5.06 1.81 25.85
N PRO A 330 5.21 3.14 25.94
CA PRO A 330 6.29 3.77 26.69
C PRO A 330 6.27 3.42 28.17
N ARG A 331 7.47 3.28 28.76
CA ARG A 331 7.68 3.17 30.22
C ARG A 331 8.62 4.28 30.68
N PRO A 332 8.11 5.50 30.93
CA PRO A 332 8.94 6.69 31.13
C PRO A 332 9.98 6.53 32.24
N GLU A 333 9.60 5.90 33.36
CA GLU A 333 10.48 5.67 34.51
C GLU A 333 11.72 4.84 34.15
N VAL A 334 11.52 3.77 33.37
CA VAL A 334 12.63 2.90 32.93
C VAL A 334 13.56 3.65 32.00
N PHE A 335 13.03 4.46 31.08
CA PHE A 335 13.85 5.27 30.17
C PHE A 335 14.64 6.33 30.92
N GLN A 336 14.05 6.96 31.94
CA GLN A 336 14.75 7.94 32.77
C GLN A 336 15.89 7.31 33.58
N GLN A 337 15.68 6.11 34.14
CA GLN A 337 16.74 5.35 34.82
C GLN A 337 17.88 5.00 33.87
N ILE A 338 17.57 4.48 32.68
CA ILE A 338 18.55 4.13 31.65
C ILE A 338 19.31 5.37 31.18
N LYS A 339 18.61 6.49 30.91
CA LYS A 339 19.22 7.76 30.52
C LYS A 339 20.22 8.22 31.57
N THR A 340 19.78 8.30 32.84
CA THR A 340 20.63 8.73 33.97
C THR A 340 21.89 7.85 34.09
N TYR A 341 21.73 6.53 33.91
CA TYR A 341 22.85 5.60 33.98
C TYR A 341 23.83 5.78 32.81
N ILE A 342 23.33 5.78 31.56
CA ILE A 342 24.15 5.86 30.34
C ILE A 342 24.86 7.20 30.21
N THR A 343 24.29 8.29 30.73
CA THR A 343 24.93 9.62 30.74
C THR A 343 25.80 9.87 31.97
N SER A 344 25.94 8.91 32.87
CA SER A 344 26.82 9.03 34.05
C SER A 344 28.29 8.78 33.69
N SER A 345 29.20 9.01 34.64
CA SER A 345 30.64 8.73 34.48
C SER A 345 31.03 7.26 34.62
N THR A 346 30.05 6.34 34.69
CA THR A 346 30.32 4.90 34.81
C THR A 346 30.85 4.30 33.51
N ASN A 347 31.79 3.37 33.64
CA ASN A 347 32.30 2.56 32.52
C ASN A 347 31.80 1.11 32.56
N TYR A 348 30.84 0.81 33.44
CA TYR A 348 30.24 -0.53 33.55
C TYR A 348 29.03 -0.67 32.62
N PRO A 349 28.80 -1.87 32.04
CA PRO A 349 27.67 -2.09 31.15
C PRO A 349 26.33 -1.98 31.90
N CYS A 350 25.38 -1.26 31.31
CA CYS A 350 24.00 -1.24 31.77
C CYS A 350 23.30 -2.56 31.38
N VAL A 351 22.76 -3.28 32.36
CA VAL A 351 22.05 -4.55 32.13
C VAL A 351 20.58 -4.40 32.46
N LEU A 352 19.70 -4.63 31.47
CA LEU A 352 18.26 -4.66 31.67
C LEU A 352 17.79 -6.08 32.04
N LEU A 353 17.41 -6.28 33.29
CA LEU A 353 16.96 -7.57 33.83
C LEU A 353 15.42 -7.68 33.87
N GLY A 354 14.91 -8.88 33.63
CA GLY A 354 13.48 -9.18 33.71
C GLY A 354 13.12 -10.52 33.07
N TYR A 355 11.96 -11.07 33.43
CA TYR A 355 11.48 -12.34 32.90
C TYR A 355 11.32 -12.36 31.37
N SER A 356 11.29 -13.56 30.78
CA SER A 356 11.00 -13.68 29.34
C SER A 356 9.67 -13.02 28.98
N GLY A 357 9.58 -12.38 27.81
CA GLY A 357 8.36 -11.71 27.35
C GLY A 357 8.04 -10.35 27.98
N THR A 358 8.83 -9.84 28.94
CA THR A 358 8.55 -8.54 29.61
C THR A 358 8.83 -7.29 28.76
N GLY A 359 9.25 -7.45 27.50
CA GLY A 359 9.50 -6.34 26.57
C GLY A 359 10.93 -5.78 26.56
N LYS A 360 11.91 -6.47 27.17
CA LYS A 360 13.31 -6.02 27.21
C LYS A 360 13.88 -5.68 25.82
N SER A 361 13.69 -6.56 24.83
CA SER A 361 14.17 -6.34 23.46
C SER A 361 13.50 -5.14 22.79
N SER A 362 12.22 -4.88 23.09
CA SER A 362 11.49 -3.73 22.57
C SER A 362 11.97 -2.42 23.20
N ILE A 363 12.32 -2.43 24.50
CA ILE A 363 12.99 -1.30 25.15
C ILE A 363 14.33 -1.03 24.47
N MET A 364 15.17 -2.06 24.28
CA MET A 364 16.46 -1.93 23.59
C MET A 364 16.31 -1.38 22.16
N ALA A 365 15.33 -1.86 21.41
CA ALA A 365 15.01 -1.35 20.06
C ALA A 365 14.65 0.14 20.08
N LYS A 366 13.79 0.56 21.01
CA LYS A 366 13.35 1.96 21.13
C LYS A 366 14.49 2.88 21.56
N LEU A 367 15.39 2.42 22.42
CA LEU A 367 16.56 3.19 22.87
C LEU A 367 17.46 3.64 21.72
N VAL A 368 17.52 2.88 20.62
CA VAL A 368 18.36 3.23 19.47
C VAL A 368 18.05 4.63 18.93
N ASN A 369 16.77 5.01 18.88
CA ASN A 369 16.36 6.32 18.38
C ASN A 369 16.39 7.40 19.48
N GLU A 370 16.34 7.02 20.76
CA GLU A 370 16.29 7.96 21.89
C GLU A 370 17.68 8.42 22.33
N ILE A 371 18.64 7.50 22.44
CA ILE A 371 20.00 7.74 22.96
C ILE A 371 20.69 8.94 22.31
N PRO A 372 20.65 9.15 20.99
CA PRO A 372 21.36 10.27 20.39
C PRO A 372 20.87 11.64 20.87
N SER A 373 19.58 11.76 21.19
CA SER A 373 18.98 12.99 21.73
C SER A 373 19.43 13.30 23.17
N TRP A 374 20.05 12.35 23.85
CA TRP A 374 20.47 12.52 25.25
C TRP A 374 21.82 13.24 25.40
N TYR A 375 22.53 13.43 24.29
CA TYR A 375 23.83 14.12 24.26
C TYR A 375 23.72 15.46 23.53
N SER A 376 24.46 16.45 24.02
CA SER A 376 24.46 17.83 23.48
C SER A 376 24.94 17.92 22.02
N GLN A 377 25.77 16.97 21.57
CA GLN A 377 26.21 16.81 20.19
C GLN A 377 25.64 15.51 19.61
N ALA A 378 24.33 15.46 19.41
CA ALA A 378 23.62 14.27 18.91
C ALA A 378 24.25 13.66 17.63
N ASN A 379 24.86 14.48 16.78
CA ASN A 379 25.50 14.06 15.52
C ASN A 379 26.81 13.29 15.71
N ASN A 380 27.40 13.32 16.91
CA ASN A 380 28.64 12.61 17.25
C ASN A 380 28.38 11.27 17.97
N VAL A 381 27.12 10.92 18.20
CA VAL A 381 26.73 9.66 18.85
C VAL A 381 26.30 8.65 17.80
N SER A 382 27.08 7.57 17.67
CA SER A 382 26.75 6.41 16.85
C SER A 382 26.21 5.30 17.74
N VAL A 383 25.05 4.75 17.38
CA VAL A 383 24.44 3.63 18.12
C VAL A 383 24.54 2.36 17.29
N VAL A 384 25.34 1.40 17.75
CA VAL A 384 25.43 0.08 17.13
C VAL A 384 24.48 -0.87 17.85
N VAL A 385 23.56 -1.47 17.10
CA VAL A 385 22.63 -2.47 17.64
C VAL A 385 22.95 -3.86 17.10
N ARG A 386 22.83 -4.86 17.96
CA ARG A 386 22.93 -6.27 17.58
C ARG A 386 21.96 -7.10 18.38
N PHE A 387 21.03 -7.75 17.66
CA PHE A 387 20.14 -8.75 18.23
C PHE A 387 20.71 -10.15 18.00
N LEU A 388 21.00 -10.86 19.09
CA LEU A 388 21.47 -12.25 19.02
C LEU A 388 20.37 -13.14 18.42
N GLY A 389 20.72 -13.90 17.38
CA GLY A 389 19.79 -14.80 16.69
C GLY A 389 18.92 -14.14 15.62
N ALA A 390 19.03 -12.83 15.41
CA ALA A 390 18.40 -12.09 14.31
C ALA A 390 18.80 -12.60 12.92
N THR A 391 20.09 -12.89 12.76
CA THR A 391 20.69 -13.42 11.55
C THR A 391 21.51 -14.66 11.89
N PRO A 392 21.80 -15.56 10.93
CA PRO A 392 22.70 -16.69 11.17
C PRO A 392 24.07 -16.25 11.69
N SER A 393 24.59 -15.12 11.18
CA SER A 393 25.87 -14.56 11.59
C SER A 393 25.84 -13.90 12.97
N SER A 394 24.69 -13.38 13.43
CA SER A 394 24.62 -12.74 14.75
C SER A 394 24.73 -13.73 15.91
N ARG A 395 24.71 -15.04 15.62
CA ARG A 395 24.98 -16.13 16.58
C ARG A 395 26.47 -16.43 16.77
N ASP A 396 27.34 -16.04 15.84
CA ASP A 396 28.78 -16.22 15.98
C ASP A 396 29.42 -14.99 16.62
N ILE A 397 30.05 -15.18 17.77
CA ILE A 397 30.73 -14.13 18.53
C ILE A 397 31.97 -13.58 17.80
N ARG A 398 32.49 -14.31 16.80
CA ARG A 398 33.69 -13.95 16.02
C ARG A 398 33.38 -13.14 14.76
N LEU A 399 32.11 -13.05 14.36
CA LEU A 399 31.70 -12.23 13.22
C LEU A 399 31.48 -10.78 13.68
N PRO A 400 31.86 -9.80 12.85
CA PRO A 400 32.16 -8.44 13.29
C PRO A 400 31.04 -7.81 14.12
N LEU A 401 31.45 -7.09 15.16
CA LEU A 401 30.64 -6.14 15.93
C LEU A 401 30.66 -4.73 15.30
N LEU A 402 31.23 -4.58 14.11
CA LEU A 402 31.38 -3.30 13.41
C LEU A 402 31.27 -3.43 11.91
#